data_AF-A0A2V6EF99-F1
#
_entry.id   AF-A0A2V6EF99-F1
#
_cell.length_a   1.000
_cell.length_b   1.000
_cell.length_c   1.000
_cell.angle_alpha   90.00
_cell.angle_beta   90.00
_cell.angle_gamma   90.00
#
_symmetry.space_group_name_H-M   'P 1'
#
loop_
_entity.id
_entity.type
_entity.pdbx_description
1 polymer ?
#
loop_
_entity_poly.entity_id
_entity_poly.type
_entity_poly.pdbx_seq_one_letter_code
_entity_poly.pdbx_strand_id
1 'polypeptide(L)'
;MFDHEKLDVYQVELSFIAWLSVLLSEIRAAGEGLYREVCDQLDRASLSSLPNTAEGNGKRQGKQRAKFFDDARGSTVECAACLDALVARKLATIERVI
;
A
#
# COMPACT_ATOMS: atom_id res chain seq x y z
N MET A 1 -3.64 -23.22 4.62
CA MET A 1 -4.23 -22.03 4.00
C MET A 1 -5.00 -21.29 5.07
N PHE A 2 -4.63 -20.04 5.33
CA PHE A 2 -5.23 -19.20 6.36
C PHE A 2 -6.46 -18.46 5.80
N ASP A 3 -7.44 -18.15 6.65
CA ASP A 3 -8.72 -17.61 6.16
C ASP A 3 -8.61 -16.23 5.50
N HIS A 4 -7.63 -15.41 5.86
CA HIS A 4 -7.42 -14.11 5.22
C HIS A 4 -6.96 -14.23 3.76
N GLU A 5 -6.30 -15.34 3.41
CA GLU A 5 -5.84 -15.60 2.03
C GLU A 5 -7.01 -15.78 1.07
N LYS A 6 -8.23 -16.03 1.57
CA LYS A 6 -9.45 -16.17 0.77
C LYS A 6 -10.17 -14.83 0.52
N LEU A 7 -9.72 -13.73 1.15
CA LEU A 7 -10.35 -12.43 0.98
C LEU A 7 -9.91 -11.80 -0.35
N ASP A 8 -10.86 -11.33 -1.14
CA ASP A 8 -10.57 -10.61 -2.39
C ASP A 8 -9.68 -9.39 -2.13
N VAL A 9 -9.97 -8.63 -1.07
CA VAL A 9 -9.18 -7.45 -0.69
C VAL A 9 -7.71 -7.82 -0.39
N TYR A 10 -7.46 -8.96 0.24
CA TYR A 10 -6.09 -9.41 0.53
C TYR A 10 -5.33 -9.76 -0.75
N GLN A 11 -5.99 -10.37 -1.73
CA GLN A 11 -5.41 -10.66 -3.05
C GLN A 11 -5.14 -9.39 -3.86
N VAL A 12 -6.01 -8.39 -3.75
CA VAL A 12 -5.81 -7.06 -4.34
C VAL A 12 -4.63 -6.34 -3.69
N GLU A 13 -4.52 -6.35 -2.36
CA GLU A 13 -3.39 -5.78 -1.62
C GLU A 13 -2.06 -6.41 -2.05
N LEU A 14 -2.00 -7.74 -2.19
CA LEU A 14 -0.81 -8.44 -2.69
C LEU A 14 -0.44 -8.02 -4.12
N SER A 15 -1.45 -7.92 -5.00
CA SER A 15 -1.25 -7.50 -6.39
C SER A 15 -0.75 -6.05 -6.45
N PHE A 16 -1.29 -5.18 -5.60
CA PHE A 16 -0.85 -3.80 -5.45
C PHE A 16 0.60 -3.72 -4.97
N ILE A 17 0.98 -4.46 -3.94
CA ILE A 17 2.37 -4.51 -3.43
C ILE A 17 3.33 -5.00 -4.52
N ALA A 18 2.96 -6.04 -5.27
CA ALA A 18 3.79 -6.56 -6.36
C ALA A 18 4.00 -5.52 -7.47
N TRP A 19 2.93 -4.84 -7.89
CA TRP A 19 3.00 -3.76 -8.87
C TRP A 19 3.82 -2.57 -8.35
N LEU A 20 3.63 -2.21 -7.08
CA LEU A 20 4.31 -1.09 -6.45
C LEU A 20 5.82 -1.33 -6.34
N SER A 21 6.24 -2.56 -6.05
CA SER A 21 7.66 -2.94 -6.01
C SER A 21 8.37 -2.64 -7.34
N VAL A 22 7.69 -2.94 -8.47
CA VAL A 22 8.20 -2.61 -9.81
C VAL A 22 8.30 -1.08 -9.99
N LEU A 23 7.24 -0.35 -9.67
CA LEU A 23 7.22 1.12 -9.78
C LEU A 23 8.33 1.77 -8.94
N LEU A 24 8.51 1.35 -7.69
CA LEU A 24 9.53 1.90 -6.80
C LEU A 24 10.95 1.57 -7.30
N SER A 25 11.15 0.41 -7.92
CA SER A 25 12.42 0.05 -8.56
C SER A 25 12.73 0.98 -9.75
N GLU A 26 11.74 1.23 -10.63
CA GLU A 26 11.84 2.16 -11.76
C GLU A 26 12.23 3.57 -11.29
N ILE A 27 11.55 4.09 -10.27
CA ILE A 27 11.81 5.43 -9.71
C ILE A 27 13.21 5.52 -9.10
N ARG A 28 13.64 4.49 -8.34
CA ARG A 28 14.96 4.47 -7.70
C ARG A 28 16.09 4.40 -8.74
N ALA A 29 15.87 3.72 -9.86
CA ALA A 29 16.85 3.65 -10.95
C ALA A 29 16.98 4.99 -11.71
N ALA A 30 15.95 5.84 -11.70
CA ALA A 30 15.91 7.08 -12.48
C ALA A 30 16.68 8.27 -11.86
N GLY A 31 17.12 8.19 -10.59
CA GLY A 31 18.03 9.20 -10.02
C GLY A 31 18.16 9.20 -8.50
N GLU A 32 19.35 9.57 -8.02
CA GLU A 32 19.69 9.64 -6.60
C GLU A 32 19.36 11.02 -6.03
N GLY A 33 18.58 11.08 -4.94
CA GLY A 33 18.84 12.11 -3.92
C GLY A 33 17.67 12.83 -3.25
N LEU A 34 16.45 12.84 -3.80
CA LEU A 34 15.37 13.66 -3.19
C LEU A 34 14.05 12.91 -2.91
N TYR A 35 13.92 11.66 -3.37
CA TYR A 35 12.60 11.01 -3.50
C TYR A 35 12.38 9.89 -2.48
N ARG A 36 13.41 9.58 -1.69
CA ARG A 36 13.46 8.43 -0.79
C ARG A 36 12.33 8.46 0.24
N GLU A 37 12.00 9.62 0.78
CA GLU A 37 10.97 9.75 1.82
C GLU A 37 9.58 9.35 1.33
N VAL A 38 9.15 9.79 0.14
CA VAL A 38 7.84 9.44 -0.41
C VAL A 38 7.81 7.97 -0.82
N CYS A 39 8.89 7.45 -1.43
CA CYS A 39 9.00 6.04 -1.76
C CYS A 39 8.97 5.14 -0.51
N ASP A 40 9.71 5.51 0.54
CA ASP A 40 9.78 4.75 1.79
C ASP A 40 8.48 4.88 2.60
N GLN A 41 7.76 6.00 2.50
CA GLN A 41 6.42 6.14 3.08
C GLN A 41 5.39 5.28 2.34
N LEU A 42 5.40 5.31 1.01
CA LEU A 42 4.51 4.52 0.17
C LEU A 42 4.72 3.01 0.37
N ASP A 43 5.97 2.56 0.40
CA ASP A 43 6.32 1.16 0.65
C ASP A 43 5.82 0.70 2.03
N ARG A 44 6.09 1.48 3.09
CA ARG A 44 5.60 1.18 4.44
C ARG A 44 4.08 1.17 4.54
N ALA A 45 3.40 2.14 3.94
CA ALA A 45 1.94 2.20 3.95
C ALA A 45 1.34 0.97 3.22
N SER A 46 1.89 0.60 2.05
CA SER A 46 1.42 -0.57 1.31
C SER A 46 1.57 -1.85 2.14
N LEU A 47 2.73 -2.05 2.76
CA LEU A 47 3.01 -3.20 3.61
C LEU A 47 2.19 -3.19 4.90
N SER A 48 1.74 -2.03 5.39
CA SER A 48 0.89 -1.92 6.58
C SER A 48 -0.58 -2.26 6.31
N SER A 49 -1.06 -2.15 5.06
CA SER A 49 -2.44 -2.53 4.71
C SER A 49 -2.68 -4.03 4.94
N LEU A 50 -1.78 -4.85 4.40
CA LEU A 50 -1.84 -6.31 4.37
C LEU A 50 -1.97 -7.00 5.75
N PRO A 51 -1.09 -6.73 6.75
CA PRO A 51 -1.19 -7.36 8.07
C PRO A 51 -2.40 -6.86 8.85
N ASN A 52 -2.83 -5.61 8.66
CA ASN A 52 -4.05 -5.10 9.28
C ASN A 52 -5.30 -5.79 8.72
N THR A 53 -5.37 -6.02 7.40
CA THR A 53 -6.43 -6.83 6.78
C THR A 53 -6.41 -8.28 7.29
N ALA A 54 -5.24 -8.92 7.34
CA ALA A 54 -5.11 -10.29 7.84
C ALA A 54 -5.49 -10.41 9.32
N GLU A 55 -4.99 -9.50 10.16
CA GLU A 55 -5.25 -9.51 11.59
C GLU A 55 -6.71 -9.19 11.89
N GLY A 56 -7.29 -8.18 11.22
CA GLY A 56 -8.71 -7.87 11.27
C GLY A 56 -9.55 -9.09 10.94
N ASN A 57 -9.18 -9.85 9.90
CA ASN A 57 -9.89 -11.07 9.54
C ASN A 57 -9.85 -12.16 10.63
N GLY A 58 -8.74 -12.25 11.36
CA GLY A 58 -8.57 -13.20 12.47
C GLY A 58 -9.29 -12.81 13.77
N LYS A 59 -9.74 -11.56 13.93
CA LYS A 59 -10.45 -11.11 15.14
C LYS A 59 -11.93 -11.48 15.11
N ARG A 60 -12.49 -11.75 16.29
CA ARG A 60 -13.94 -11.85 16.52
C ARG A 60 -14.62 -10.52 16.19
N GLN A 61 -15.91 -10.58 15.86
CA GLN A 61 -16.71 -9.38 15.60
C GLN A 61 -16.66 -8.42 16.80
N GLY A 62 -16.51 -7.13 16.51
CA GLY A 62 -16.45 -6.07 17.52
C GLY A 62 -15.50 -4.93 17.15
N LYS A 63 -15.33 -4.00 18.09
CA LYS A 63 -14.55 -2.76 17.89
C LYS A 63 -13.09 -3.02 17.49
N GLN A 64 -12.48 -4.06 18.04
CA GLN A 64 -11.08 -4.38 17.70
C GLN A 64 -10.93 -4.84 16.25
N ARG A 65 -11.86 -5.66 15.74
CA ARG A 65 -11.88 -6.07 14.32
C ARG A 65 -12.07 -4.86 13.40
N ALA A 66 -13.04 -4.01 13.72
CA ALA A 66 -13.32 -2.80 12.95
C ALA A 66 -12.07 -1.89 12.88
N LYS A 67 -11.40 -1.69 14.01
CA LYS A 67 -10.17 -0.89 14.07
C LYS A 67 -9.08 -1.38 13.11
N PHE A 68 -8.82 -2.69 13.06
CA PHE A 68 -7.84 -3.23 12.11
C PHE A 68 -8.20 -2.93 10.65
N PHE A 69 -9.48 -3.03 10.28
CA PHE A 69 -9.92 -2.67 8.93
C PHE A 69 -9.88 -1.17 8.68
N ASP A 70 -10.16 -0.34 9.68
CA ASP A 70 -9.99 1.12 9.59
C ASP A 70 -8.52 1.48 9.38
N ASP A 71 -7.61 0.82 10.10
CA ASP A 71 -6.16 1.00 9.96
C ASP A 71 -5.68 0.54 8.56
N ALA A 72 -6.13 -0.61 8.07
CA ALA A 72 -5.82 -1.09 6.71
C ALA A 72 -6.30 -0.11 5.63
N ARG A 73 -7.54 0.40 5.79
CA ARG A 73 -8.10 1.43 4.92
C ARG A 73 -7.28 2.72 4.99
N GLY A 74 -6.89 3.14 6.19
CA GLY A 74 -6.03 4.31 6.41
C GLY A 74 -4.71 4.20 5.63
N SER A 75 -4.03 3.05 5.73
CA SER A 75 -2.82 2.77 4.97
C SER A 75 -3.04 2.79 3.46
N THR A 76 -4.18 2.30 2.97
CA THR A 76 -4.52 2.35 1.53
C THR A 76 -4.75 3.78 1.03
N VAL A 77 -5.42 4.62 1.83
CA VAL A 77 -5.61 6.05 1.52
C VAL A 77 -4.26 6.79 1.51
N GLU A 78 -3.38 6.46 2.44
CA GLU A 78 -2.02 7.00 2.47
C GLU A 78 -1.21 6.60 1.23
N CYS A 79 -1.37 5.37 0.73
CA CYS A 79 -0.77 4.93 -0.52
C CYS A 79 -1.25 5.79 -1.70
N ALA A 80 -2.56 6.02 -1.82
CA ALA A 80 -3.12 6.85 -2.88
C ALA A 80 -2.53 8.28 -2.83
N ALA A 81 -2.49 8.90 -1.64
CA ALA A 81 -1.89 10.22 -1.47
C ALA A 81 -0.38 10.25 -1.81
N CYS A 82 0.35 9.17 -1.51
CA CYS A 82 1.76 9.06 -1.90
C CYS A 82 1.93 8.91 -3.42
N LEU A 83 1.04 8.18 -4.11
CA LEU A 83 1.06 8.11 -5.59
C LEU A 83 0.81 9.49 -6.22
N ASP A 84 -0.14 10.26 -5.69
CA ASP A 84 -0.35 11.66 -6.10
C ASP A 84 0.92 12.50 -5.89
N ALA A 85 1.59 12.32 -4.74
CA ALA A 85 2.85 12.99 -4.46
C ALA A 85 3.97 12.59 -5.43
N LEU A 86 4.06 11.33 -5.86
CA LEU A 86 5.01 10.90 -6.88
C LEU A 86 4.77 11.64 -8.21
N VAL A 87 3.51 11.79 -8.62
CA VAL A 87 3.15 12.53 -9.84
C VAL A 87 3.46 14.02 -9.70
N ALA A 88 3.03 14.64 -8.60
CA ALA A 88 3.27 16.06 -8.34
C ALA A 88 4.76 16.42 -8.30
N ARG A 89 5.60 15.48 -7.84
CA ARG A 89 7.06 15.61 -7.79
C ARG A 89 7.76 15.19 -9.10
N LYS A 90 7.00 14.84 -10.15
CA LYS A 90 7.50 14.41 -11.47
C LYS A 90 8.35 13.13 -11.42
N LEU A 91 8.01 12.23 -10.51
CA LEU A 91 8.68 10.93 -10.33
C LEU A 91 7.95 9.79 -11.03
N ALA A 92 6.64 9.96 -11.24
CA ALA A 92 5.82 9.09 -12.06
C ALA A 92 4.91 9.95 -12.94
N THR A 93 4.45 9.39 -14.06
CA THR A 93 3.39 10.01 -14.85
C THR A 93 2.04 9.59 -14.31
N ILE A 94 1.01 10.38 -14.57
CA ILE A 94 -0.35 10.05 -14.13
C ILE A 94 -0.84 8.75 -14.79
N GLU A 95 -0.48 8.51 -16.05
CA GLU A 95 -0.80 7.29 -16.79
C GLU A 95 -0.11 6.04 -16.24
N ARG A 96 0.99 6.22 -15.49
CA ARG A 96 1.72 5.10 -14.88
C ARG A 96 1.09 4.65 -13.56
N VAL A 97 0.34 5.52 -12.89
CA VAL A 97 -0.23 5.28 -11.55
C VAL A 97 -1.76 5.14 -11.52
N ILE A 98 -2.45 5.47 -12.61
CA ILE A 98 -3.87 5.17 -12.87
C ILE A 98 -3.97 3.83 -13.61
#